data_AF-A0A518DLB8-F1
#
_entry.id   AF-A0A518DLB8-F1
#
_cell.length_a   1.000
_cell.length_b   1.000
_cell.length_c   1.000
_cell.angle_alpha   90.00
_cell.angle_beta   90.00
_cell.angle_gamma   90.00
#
_symmetry.space_group_name_H-M   'P 1'
#
loop_
_entity.id
_entity.type
_entity.pdbx_description
1 polymer ?
#
loop_
_entity_poly.entity_id
_entity_poly.type
_entity_poly.pdbx_seq_one_letter_code
_entity_poly.pdbx_strand_id
1 'polypeptide(L)'
;MKSIYGAVIASYHRARHTDQFFDTFYGIFLRKSPEIQLMFVHTDFPHQKLMLKESLLELLLFAECPAECEVIQRIGRRHTELKVKPEMYAMWVDALCEALALHDPEFSADLEQAWRNAMQPGIDLMLTVAKPPSGPGNRSRK
;
A
#
# COMPACT_ATOMS: atom_id res chain seq x y z
N MET A 1 4.72 -24.78 -4.87
CA MET A 1 5.70 -23.71 -4.57
C MET A 1 5.31 -23.10 -3.23
N LYS A 2 6.24 -22.95 -2.27
CA LYS A 2 5.95 -22.18 -1.06
C LYS A 2 6.09 -20.70 -1.41
N SER A 3 5.03 -19.91 -1.23
CA SER A 3 5.12 -18.46 -1.43
C SER A 3 6.19 -17.90 -0.51
N ILE A 4 7.07 -17.06 -1.05
CA ILE A 4 8.09 -16.35 -0.26
C ILE A 4 7.43 -15.37 0.73
N TYR A 5 6.17 -15.00 0.48
CA TYR A 5 5.31 -14.18 1.34
C TYR A 5 4.33 -15.00 2.18
N GLY A 6 4.50 -16.32 2.31
CA GLY A 6 3.57 -17.17 3.07
C GLY A 6 3.32 -16.68 4.51
N ALA A 7 4.35 -16.14 5.18
CA ALA A 7 4.24 -15.56 6.52
C ALA A 7 3.41 -14.26 6.53
N VAL A 8 3.56 -13.41 5.52
CA VAL A 8 2.79 -12.17 5.35
C VAL A 8 1.32 -12.47 5.06
N ILE A 9 1.04 -13.46 4.21
CA ILE A 9 -0.31 -13.92 3.91
C ILE A 9 -0.98 -14.49 5.16
N ALA A 10 -0.27 -15.31 5.94
CA ALA A 10 -0.78 -15.84 7.21
C ALA A 10 -1.09 -14.72 8.21
N SER A 11 -0.18 -13.75 8.35
CA SER A 11 -0.37 -12.55 9.18
C SER A 11 -1.61 -11.76 8.76
N TYR A 12 -1.78 -11.53 7.46
CA TYR A 12 -2.95 -10.85 6.91
C TYR A 12 -4.25 -11.55 7.29
N HIS A 13 -4.30 -12.89 7.19
CA HIS A 13 -5.47 -13.68 7.55
C HIS A 13 -5.82 -13.61 9.04
N ARG A 14 -4.81 -13.62 9.92
CA ARG A 14 -5.03 -13.47 11.37
C ARG A 14 -5.52 -12.07 11.71
N ALA A 15 -4.87 -11.03 11.20
CA ALA A 15 -5.22 -9.64 11.48
C ALA A 15 -6.66 -9.31 11.06
N ARG A 16 -7.08 -9.76 9.88
CA ARG A 16 -8.43 -9.51 9.35
C ARG A 16 -9.53 -10.41 9.93
N HIS A 17 -9.20 -11.30 10.86
CA HIS A 17 -10.20 -12.14 11.50
C HIS A 17 -11.20 -11.30 12.31
N THR A 18 -10.79 -10.11 12.75
CA THR A 18 -11.69 -9.12 13.30
C THR A 18 -12.16 -8.17 12.19
N ASP A 19 -13.42 -7.76 12.25
CA ASP A 19 -13.95 -6.72 11.35
C ASP A 19 -13.36 -5.33 11.64
N GLN A 20 -12.52 -5.21 12.69
CA GLN A 20 -11.99 -3.94 13.19
C GLN A 20 -10.60 -3.59 12.66
N PHE A 21 -9.92 -4.50 11.97
CA PHE A 21 -8.56 -4.26 11.46
C PHE A 21 -8.47 -3.00 10.58
N PHE A 22 -9.38 -2.86 9.61
CA PHE A 22 -9.36 -1.71 8.69
C PHE A 22 -9.82 -0.41 9.36
N ASP A 23 -10.71 -0.50 10.36
CA ASP A 23 -11.06 0.64 11.21
C ASP A 23 -9.84 1.15 11.99
N THR A 24 -9.08 0.23 12.58
CA THR A 24 -7.86 0.53 13.34
C THR A 24 -6.82 1.16 12.42
N PHE A 25 -6.61 0.58 11.24
CA PHE A 25 -5.73 1.14 10.21
C PHE A 25 -6.08 2.58 9.86
N TYR A 26 -7.33 2.87 9.50
CA TYR A 26 -7.73 4.24 9.14
C TYR A 26 -7.65 5.19 10.33
N GLY A 27 -8.01 4.73 11.54
CA GLY A 27 -7.83 5.50 12.75
C GLY A 27 -6.38 5.95 12.94
N ILE A 28 -5.42 5.05 12.74
CA ILE A 28 -3.99 5.36 12.85
C ILE A 28 -3.53 6.24 11.70
N PHE A 29 -3.82 5.85 10.45
CA PHE A 29 -3.32 6.52 9.25
C PHE A 29 -3.77 7.98 9.16
N LEU A 30 -5.05 8.26 9.44
CA LEU A 30 -5.59 9.62 9.40
C LEU A 30 -4.97 10.54 10.47
N ARG A 31 -4.38 9.98 11.54
CA ARG A 31 -3.68 10.75 12.57
C ARG A 31 -2.20 10.99 12.26
N LYS A 32 -1.64 10.35 11.23
CA LYS A 32 -0.22 10.51 10.86
C LYS A 32 0.09 11.91 10.32
N SER A 33 -0.87 12.57 9.69
CA SER A 33 -0.71 13.92 9.15
C SER A 33 -2.06 14.62 8.98
N PRO A 34 -2.19 15.92 9.35
CA PRO A 34 -3.37 16.71 9.01
C PRO A 34 -3.65 16.75 7.51
N GLU A 35 -2.59 16.71 6.68
CA GLU A 35 -2.75 16.67 5.22
C GLU A 35 -3.42 15.37 4.77
N ILE A 36 -2.99 14.21 5.30
CA ILE A 36 -3.65 12.92 5.05
C ILE A 36 -5.10 13.01 5.51
N GLN A 37 -5.36 13.51 6.73
CA GLN A 37 -6.73 13.64 7.24
C GLN A 37 -7.63 14.43 6.27
N LEU A 38 -7.15 15.54 5.72
CA LEU A 38 -7.88 16.38 4.78
C LEU A 38 -8.22 15.65 3.47
N MET A 39 -7.38 14.73 3.00
CA MET A 39 -7.64 13.94 1.79
C MET A 39 -8.84 13.00 1.92
N PHE A 40 -9.27 12.68 3.15
CA PHE A 40 -10.34 11.72 3.43
C PHE A 40 -11.62 12.33 4.01
N VAL A 41 -11.75 13.66 4.06
CA VAL A 41 -12.91 14.36 4.68
C VAL A 41 -14.25 14.00 4.02
N HIS A 42 -14.24 13.69 2.73
CA HIS A 42 -15.44 13.36 1.95
C HIS A 42 -15.46 11.89 1.49
N THR A 43 -14.80 11.00 2.24
CA THR A 43 -14.67 9.59 1.89
C THR A 43 -15.82 8.75 2.44
N ASP A 44 -16.42 7.92 1.58
CA ASP A 44 -17.24 6.78 2.00
C ASP A 44 -16.33 5.70 2.59
N PHE A 45 -16.20 5.66 3.92
CA PHE A 45 -15.31 4.71 4.60
C PHE A 45 -15.70 3.24 4.44
N PRO A 46 -16.99 2.84 4.49
CA PRO A 46 -17.39 1.49 4.12
C PRO A 46 -16.83 1.05 2.75
N HIS A 47 -17.02 1.86 1.71
CA HIS A 47 -16.48 1.55 0.38
C HIS A 47 -14.95 1.58 0.37
N GLN A 48 -14.34 2.58 1.00
CA GLN A 48 -12.90 2.76 1.03
C GLN A 48 -12.16 1.59 1.69
N LYS A 49 -12.72 1.00 2.76
CA LYS A 49 -12.15 -0.19 3.42
C LYS A 49 -12.18 -1.42 2.52
N LEU A 50 -13.24 -1.59 1.72
CA LEU A 50 -13.31 -2.66 0.72
C LEU A 50 -12.20 -2.46 -0.33
N MET A 51 -12.03 -1.24 -0.82
CA MET A 51 -10.97 -0.92 -1.78
C MET A 51 -9.57 -1.16 -1.20
N LEU A 52 -9.35 -0.81 0.07
CA LEU A 52 -8.09 -1.05 0.75
C LEU A 52 -7.79 -2.55 0.85
N LYS A 53 -8.79 -3.35 1.25
CA LYS A 53 -8.68 -4.80 1.32
C LYS A 53 -8.28 -5.41 -0.02
N GLU A 54 -8.92 -4.98 -1.11
CA GLU A 54 -8.58 -5.43 -2.46
C GLU A 54 -7.16 -4.99 -2.86
N SER A 55 -6.80 -3.73 -2.61
CA SER A 55 -5.47 -3.21 -2.94
C SER A 55 -4.33 -3.93 -2.21
N LEU A 56 -4.54 -4.37 -0.96
CA LEU A 56 -3.56 -5.16 -0.23
C LEU A 56 -3.33 -6.53 -0.88
N LEU A 57 -4.40 -7.18 -1.35
CA LEU A 57 -4.29 -8.45 -2.07
C LEU A 57 -3.54 -8.28 -3.39
N GLU A 58 -3.84 -7.21 -4.12
CA GLU A 58 -3.14 -6.87 -5.38
C GLU A 58 -1.65 -6.60 -5.14
N LEU A 59 -1.29 -5.88 -4.06
CA LEU A 59 0.11 -5.63 -3.70
C LEU A 59 0.85 -6.93 -3.35
N LEU A 60 0.22 -7.82 -2.59
CA LEU A 60 0.79 -9.13 -2.23
C LEU A 60 0.95 -10.04 -3.46
N LEU A 61 -0.05 -10.06 -4.35
CA LEU A 61 0.03 -10.81 -5.60
C LEU A 61 1.15 -10.27 -6.49
N PHE A 62 1.24 -8.95 -6.63
CA PHE A 62 2.29 -8.31 -7.42
C PHE A 62 3.69 -8.58 -6.87
N ALA A 63 3.84 -8.63 -5.55
CA ALA A 63 5.11 -8.96 -4.92
C ALA A 63 5.57 -10.40 -5.26
N GLU A 64 4.64 -11.35 -5.36
CA GLU A 64 4.93 -12.75 -5.76
C GLU A 64 5.09 -12.90 -7.30
N CYS A 65 4.27 -12.19 -8.08
CA CYS A 65 4.24 -12.24 -9.54
C CYS A 65 4.26 -10.84 -10.18
N PRO A 66 5.44 -10.24 -10.36
CA PRO A 66 5.54 -8.88 -10.90
C PRO A 66 5.09 -8.71 -12.36
N ALA A 67 4.85 -9.81 -13.09
CA ALA A 67 4.37 -9.75 -14.47
C ALA A 67 2.95 -9.15 -14.57
N GLU A 68 2.14 -9.26 -13.51
CA GLU A 68 0.76 -8.76 -13.45
C GLU A 68 0.70 -7.38 -12.80
N CYS A 69 1.12 -6.35 -13.52
CA CYS A 69 1.35 -5.01 -12.96
C CYS A 69 0.27 -3.97 -13.28
N GLU A 70 -0.68 -4.27 -14.17
CA GLU A 70 -1.63 -3.29 -14.72
C GLU A 70 -2.50 -2.63 -13.64
N VAL A 71 -2.97 -3.43 -12.67
CA VAL A 71 -3.77 -2.95 -11.54
C VAL A 71 -2.97 -1.95 -10.71
N ILE A 72 -1.73 -2.29 -10.34
CA ILE A 72 -0.84 -1.42 -9.56
C ILE A 72 -0.54 -0.11 -10.32
N GLN A 73 -0.29 -0.18 -11.63
CA GLN A 73 -0.09 1.02 -12.44
C GLN A 73 -1.34 1.91 -12.48
N ARG A 74 -2.54 1.33 -12.59
CA ARG A 74 -3.81 2.07 -12.53
C ARG A 74 -3.99 2.77 -11.19
N ILE A 75 -3.70 2.07 -10.09
CA ILE A 75 -3.73 2.64 -8.73
C ILE A 75 -2.72 3.80 -8.63
N GLY A 76 -1.49 3.63 -9.13
CA GLY A 76 -0.46 4.68 -9.13
C GLY A 76 -0.84 5.93 -9.93
N ARG A 77 -1.43 5.78 -11.12
CA ARG A 77 -1.97 6.91 -11.89
C ARG A 77 -3.04 7.66 -11.10
N ARG A 78 -3.96 6.93 -10.46
CA ARG A 78 -5.00 7.54 -9.62
C ARG A 78 -4.40 8.29 -8.43
N HIS A 79 -3.38 7.75 -7.78
CA HIS A 79 -2.69 8.42 -6.67
C HIS A 79 -1.97 9.70 -7.13
N THR A 80 -1.50 9.73 -8.36
CA THR A 80 -0.92 10.93 -8.99
C THR A 80 -1.98 12.03 -9.18
N GLU A 81 -3.17 11.68 -9.70
CA GLU A 81 -4.29 12.62 -9.82
C GLU A 81 -4.73 13.18 -8.47
N LEU A 82 -4.71 12.34 -7.43
CA LEU A 82 -5.01 12.71 -6.05
C LEU A 82 -3.86 13.46 -5.35
N LYS A 83 -2.74 13.68 -6.03
CA LYS A 83 -1.55 14.38 -5.51
C LYS A 83 -0.99 13.76 -4.23
N VAL A 84 -1.06 12.43 -4.10
CA VAL A 84 -0.46 11.70 -2.98
C VAL A 84 1.05 11.88 -3.04
N LYS A 85 1.64 12.36 -1.94
CA LYS A 85 3.08 12.64 -1.87
C LYS A 85 3.89 11.38 -1.54
N PRO A 86 5.15 11.26 -2.01
CA PRO A 86 5.99 10.10 -1.72
C PRO A 86 6.12 9.76 -0.22
N GLU A 87 6.23 10.76 0.65
CA GLU A 87 6.33 10.57 2.10
C GLU A 87 5.08 9.96 2.74
N MET A 88 3.90 10.11 2.11
CA MET A 88 2.65 9.55 2.63
C MET A 88 2.60 8.02 2.50
N TYR A 89 3.37 7.43 1.58
CA TYR A 89 3.48 5.98 1.45
C TYR A 89 4.21 5.37 2.65
N ALA A 90 5.27 6.02 3.14
CA ALA A 90 5.96 5.58 4.35
C ALA A 90 5.01 5.62 5.57
N MET A 91 4.26 6.72 5.73
CA MET A 91 3.25 6.84 6.79
C MET A 91 2.13 5.80 6.67
N TRP A 92 1.75 5.44 5.44
CA TRP A 92 0.76 4.39 5.16
C TRP A 92 1.28 3.01 5.58
N VAL A 93 2.52 2.67 5.24
CA VAL A 93 3.13 1.38 5.64
C VAL A 93 3.32 1.32 7.16
N ASP A 94 3.70 2.42 7.80
CA ASP A 94 3.79 2.49 9.27
C ASP A 94 2.42 2.25 9.92
N ALA A 95 1.37 2.90 9.42
CA ALA A 95 0.01 2.71 9.92
C ALA A 95 -0.49 1.28 9.71
N LEU A 96 -0.13 0.65 8.58
CA LEU A 96 -0.41 -0.76 8.32
C LEU A 96 0.27 -1.67 9.36
N CYS A 97 1.56 -1.48 9.60
CA CYS A 97 2.33 -2.29 10.56
C CYS A 97 1.83 -2.10 12.00
N GLU A 98 1.50 -0.87 12.41
CA GLU A 98 0.90 -0.59 13.72
C GLU A 98 -0.47 -1.26 13.87
N ALA A 99 -1.31 -1.23 12.83
CA ALA A 99 -2.59 -1.94 12.85
C ALA A 99 -2.38 -3.46 12.90
N LEU A 100 -1.43 -4.01 12.16
CA LEU A 100 -1.10 -5.44 12.20
C LEU A 100 -0.63 -5.87 13.59
N ALA A 101 0.23 -5.08 14.25
CA ALA A 101 0.69 -5.36 15.62
C ALA A 101 -0.44 -5.44 16.65
N LEU A 102 -1.55 -4.74 16.42
CA LEU A 102 -2.72 -4.75 17.30
C LEU A 102 -3.68 -5.92 17.03
N HIS A 103 -3.64 -6.51 15.84
CA HIS A 103 -4.65 -7.48 15.38
C HIS A 103 -4.09 -8.87 15.05
N ASP A 104 -2.80 -8.97 14.75
CA ASP A 104 -2.11 -10.25 14.56
C ASP A 104 -1.40 -10.65 15.88
N PRO A 105 -1.90 -11.66 16.62
CA PRO A 105 -1.28 -12.10 17.88
C PRO A 105 0.12 -12.70 17.71
N GLU A 106 0.52 -13.04 16.49
CA GLU A 106 1.86 -13.54 16.18
C GLU A 106 2.77 -12.45 15.58
N PHE A 107 2.32 -11.19 15.53
CA PHE A 107 3.11 -10.11 14.95
C PHE A 107 4.45 -9.95 15.66
N SER A 108 5.51 -9.77 14.87
CA SER A 108 6.89 -9.70 15.34
C SER A 108 7.68 -8.71 14.49
N ALA A 109 8.89 -8.34 14.94
CA ALA A 109 9.78 -7.48 14.16
C ALA A 109 10.13 -8.09 12.78
N ASP A 110 10.28 -9.41 12.70
CA ASP A 110 10.53 -10.11 11.44
C ASP A 110 9.31 -10.03 10.51
N LEU A 111 8.10 -10.17 11.05
CA LEU A 111 6.86 -10.00 10.27
C LEU A 111 6.67 -8.55 9.82
N GLU A 112 6.99 -7.57 10.66
CA GLU A 112 6.98 -6.17 10.27
C GLU A 112 7.89 -5.94 9.05
N GLN A 113 9.14 -6.41 9.11
CA GLN A 113 10.07 -6.26 8.00
C GLN A 113 9.58 -7.00 6.75
N ALA A 114 8.99 -8.20 6.91
CA ALA A 114 8.41 -8.93 5.80
C ALA A 114 7.24 -8.18 5.13
N TRP A 115 6.37 -7.56 5.92
CA TRP A 115 5.28 -6.70 5.43
C TRP A 115 5.82 -5.50 4.64
N ARG A 116 6.80 -4.78 5.20
CA ARG A 116 7.45 -3.65 4.52
C ARG A 116 8.05 -4.08 3.18
N ASN A 117 8.76 -5.20 3.16
CA ASN A 117 9.35 -5.76 1.95
C ASN A 117 8.30 -6.20 0.92
N ALA A 118 7.14 -6.69 1.36
CA ALA A 118 6.05 -7.11 0.48
C ALA A 118 5.35 -5.90 -0.18
N MET A 119 5.22 -4.78 0.52
CA MET A 119 4.56 -3.58 -0.02
C MET A 119 5.47 -2.79 -0.97
N GLN A 120 6.78 -2.83 -0.74
CA GLN A 120 7.75 -1.97 -1.43
C GLN A 120 7.69 -2.05 -2.98
N PRO A 121 7.65 -3.24 -3.61
CA PRO A 121 7.65 -3.32 -5.08
C PRO A 121 6.45 -2.58 -5.71
N GLY A 122 5.26 -2.72 -5.11
CA GLY A 122 4.07 -2.06 -5.60
C GLY A 122 4.13 -0.55 -5.41
N ILE A 123 4.64 -0.09 -4.26
CA ILE A 123 4.87 1.34 -3.99
C ILE A 123 5.87 1.93 -5.00
N ASP A 124 6.96 1.23 -5.28
CA ASP A 124 7.98 1.67 -6.24
C ASP A 124 7.40 1.83 -7.65
N LEU A 125 6.55 0.89 -8.07
CA LEU A 125 5.86 0.98 -9.35
C LEU A 125 4.88 2.15 -9.38
N MET A 126 4.11 2.37 -8.32
CA MET A 126 3.18 3.51 -8.21
C MET A 126 3.92 4.85 -8.29
N LEU A 127 5.07 4.97 -7.63
CA LEU A 127 5.91 6.17 -7.69
C LEU A 127 6.58 6.35 -9.06
N THR A 128 6.88 5.25 -9.76
CA THR A 128 7.44 5.29 -11.11
C THR A 128 6.43 5.82 -12.11
N VAL A 129 5.17 5.37 -12.05
CA VAL A 129 4.12 5.89 -12.96
C VAL A 129 3.71 7.33 -12.65
N ALA A 130 3.97 7.81 -11.43
CA ALA A 130 3.72 9.19 -11.03
C ALA A 130 4.74 10.18 -11.61
N LYS A 131 5.95 9.71 -11.91
CA LYS A 131 6.96 10.51 -12.61
C LYS A 131 6.57 10.55 -14.09
N PRO A 132 6.46 11.74 -14.73
CA PRO A 132 6.35 11.78 -16.17
C PRO A 132 7.56 11.05 -16.77
N PRO A 133 7.40 10.31 -17.90
CA PRO A 133 8.53 9.68 -18.54
C PRO A 133 9.59 10.75 -18.79
N SER A 134 10.80 10.55 -18.28
CA SER A 134 11.96 11.34 -18.66
C SER A 134 12.11 11.18 -20.17
N GLY A 135 11.57 12.13 -20.93
CA GLY A 135 11.59 12.10 -22.38
C GLY A 135 13.03 12.00 -22.88
N PRO A 136 13.27 11.35 -24.03
CA PRO A 136 14.60 11.38 -24.62
C PRO A 136 14.95 12.83 -24.91
N GLY A 137 15.98 13.33 -24.22
CA GLY A 137 16.58 14.62 -24.50
C GLY A 137 16.81 14.73 -26.00
N ASN A 138 16.26 15.79 -26.58
CA ASN A 138 16.38 16.22 -27.96
C ASN A 138 17.77 15.85 -28.53
N ARG A 139 17.86 14.75 -29.30
CA ARG A 139 18.98 14.58 -30.22
C ARG A 139 18.68 15.44 -31.42
N SER A 140 19.12 16.69 -31.33
CA SER A 140 19.25 17.58 -32.46
C SER A 140 19.90 16.84 -33.62
N ARG A 141 19.15 16.67 -34.71
CA ARG A 141 19.71 16.33 -36.01
C ARG A 141 20.64 17.47 -36.41
N LYS A 142 21.92 17.16 -36.61
CA LYS A 142 22.79 17.83 -37.56
C LYS A 142 23.35 16.76 -38.47
#